data_AF-A0A368QTQ9-F1
#
_entry.id   AF-A0A368QTQ9-F1
#
_cell.length_a   1.000
_cell.length_b   1.000
_cell.length_c   1.000
_cell.angle_alpha   90.00
_cell.angle_beta   90.00
_cell.angle_gamma   90.00
#
_symmetry.space_group_name_H-M   'P 1'
#
loop_
_entity.id
_entity.type
_entity.pdbx_description
1 polymer ?
#
loop_
_entity_poly.entity_id
_entity_poly.type
_entity_poly.pdbx_seq_one_letter_code
_entity_poly.pdbx_strand_id
1 'polypeptide(L)'
;MHNLRQYQLPLQRYMAMMDLQERNERLFYRLLIDNVEELLPFVYTPTVDEACQKYGSIFRQPQGLYVSLRDKGRVLEVLRNWPQRDIQVICVTDGGRILGLGDLGAQGMGIPVGKLALYTALGGVRPSACLPITIDVGTNNEELLNDEFYIGLRQKRATGKEYHELIEEFMSAVVQIYGEKVLIQFEDFANHNAFDLLEKYSKSHLVFNDDIQGTASVVLAGLLASLKVVGGTLAEHTYLFLGAGEAGTGIAELIALQISKQVKV
;
A
#
# COMPACT_ATOMS: atom_id res chain seq x y z
N MET A 1 -8.59 -1.69 24.82
CA MET A 1 -9.52 -0.55 24.67
C MET A 1 -9.40 0.53 25.74
N HIS A 2 -9.50 0.23 27.05
CA HIS A 2 -9.48 1.27 28.11
C HIS A 2 -8.30 2.26 27.97
N ASN A 3 -7.07 1.76 27.89
CA ASN A 3 -5.88 2.62 27.73
C ASN A 3 -5.89 3.42 26.42
N LEU A 4 -6.32 2.81 25.31
CA LEU A 4 -6.37 3.48 24.00
C LEU A 4 -7.29 4.70 24.00
N ARG A 5 -8.46 4.57 24.65
CA ARG A 5 -9.46 5.66 24.74
C ARG A 5 -9.00 6.83 25.60
N GLN A 6 -8.00 6.64 26.47
CA GLN A 6 -7.43 7.71 27.28
C GLN A 6 -6.43 8.59 26.52
N TYR A 7 -5.84 8.11 25.41
CA TYR A 7 -4.99 8.94 24.57
C TYR A 7 -5.81 10.06 23.93
N GLN A 8 -5.25 11.27 23.97
CA GLN A 8 -5.89 12.47 23.44
C GLN A 8 -5.64 12.64 21.93
N LEU A 9 -4.45 12.26 21.45
CA LEU A 9 -4.09 12.38 20.05
C LEU A 9 -4.31 11.06 19.29
N PRO A 10 -4.91 11.08 18.08
CA PRO A 10 -5.02 9.89 17.23
C PRO A 10 -3.67 9.19 17.00
N LEU A 11 -2.61 9.96 16.77
CA LEU A 11 -1.26 9.43 16.57
C LEU A 11 -0.74 8.63 17.77
N GLN A 12 -1.09 9.00 19.01
CA GLN A 12 -0.73 8.20 20.19
C GLN A 12 -1.44 6.84 20.20
N ARG A 13 -2.68 6.78 19.69
CA ARG A 13 -3.42 5.51 19.52
C ARG A 13 -2.78 4.66 18.44
N TYR A 14 -2.38 5.25 17.31
CA TYR A 14 -1.60 4.56 16.27
C TYR A 14 -0.32 3.95 16.86
N MET A 15 0.51 4.76 17.52
CA MET A 15 1.76 4.27 18.12
C MET A 15 1.52 3.14 19.13
N ALA A 16 0.49 3.25 19.97
CA ALA A 16 0.14 2.21 20.93
C ALA A 16 -0.35 0.91 20.26
N MET A 17 -1.04 1.00 19.11
CA MET A 17 -1.46 -0.15 18.31
C MET A 17 -0.28 -0.82 17.62
N MET A 18 0.65 -0.06 17.03
CA MET A 18 1.87 -0.61 16.42
C MET A 18 2.77 -1.27 17.49
N ASP A 19 2.95 -0.63 18.65
CA ASP A 19 3.65 -1.22 19.80
C ASP A 19 2.96 -2.52 20.29
N LEU A 20 1.64 -2.64 20.16
CA LEU A 20 0.92 -3.87 20.51
C LEU A 20 1.16 -4.97 19.47
N GLN A 21 1.18 -4.64 18.18
CA GLN A 21 1.46 -5.58 17.10
C GLN A 21 2.81 -6.28 17.32
N GLU A 22 3.86 -5.51 17.61
CA GLU A 22 5.21 -6.05 17.82
C GLU A 22 5.36 -6.84 19.13
N ARG A 23 4.56 -6.55 20.16
CA ARG A 23 4.62 -7.27 21.45
C ARG A 23 3.77 -8.53 21.49
N ASN A 24 2.57 -8.47 20.91
CA ASN A 24 1.60 -9.57 20.94
C ASN A 24 0.66 -9.47 19.72
N GLU A 25 1.14 -9.99 18.60
CA GLU A 25 0.46 -10.02 17.31
C GLU A 25 -0.98 -10.57 17.41
N ARG A 26 -1.19 -11.67 18.14
CA ARG A 26 -2.52 -12.26 18.29
C ARG A 26 -3.49 -11.33 19.01
N LEU A 27 -3.03 -10.66 20.08
CA LEU A 27 -3.85 -9.70 20.81
C LEU A 27 -4.13 -8.46 19.97
N PHE A 28 -3.16 -7.98 19.19
CA PHE A 28 -3.37 -6.90 18.23
C PHE A 28 -4.51 -7.22 17.26
N TYR A 29 -4.45 -8.37 16.58
CA TYR A 29 -5.50 -8.75 15.62
C TYR A 29 -6.84 -9.03 16.30
N ARG A 30 -6.85 -9.69 17.46
CA ARG A 30 -8.09 -9.91 18.22
C ARG A 30 -8.76 -8.58 18.58
N LEU A 31 -7.97 -7.61 19.06
CA LEU A 31 -8.46 -6.29 19.42
C LEU A 31 -9.02 -5.54 18.21
N LEU A 32 -8.30 -5.59 17.08
CA LEU A 32 -8.69 -4.93 15.84
C LEU A 32 -9.97 -5.54 15.25
N ILE A 33 -10.10 -6.86 15.22
CA ILE A 33 -11.30 -7.56 14.73
C ILE A 33 -12.52 -7.22 15.59
N ASP A 34 -12.40 -7.29 16.92
CA ASP A 34 -13.52 -7.05 17.83
C ASP A 34 -14.00 -5.58 17.85
N ASN A 35 -13.16 -4.63 17.39
CA ASN A 35 -13.44 -3.18 17.47
C ASN A 35 -13.11 -2.46 16.16
N VAL A 36 -13.32 -3.13 15.02
CA VAL A 36 -12.84 -2.66 13.71
C VAL A 36 -13.33 -1.25 13.38
N GLU A 37 -14.61 -0.94 13.59
CA GLU A 37 -15.17 0.37 13.28
C GLU A 37 -14.53 1.51 14.09
N GLU A 38 -14.22 1.27 15.36
CA GLU A 38 -13.57 2.26 16.24
C GLU A 38 -12.07 2.40 15.94
N LEU A 39 -11.40 1.30 15.59
CA LEU A 39 -9.94 1.27 15.45
C LEU A 39 -9.44 1.53 14.03
N LEU A 40 -10.25 1.29 13.00
CA LEU A 40 -9.87 1.48 11.60
C LEU A 40 -9.32 2.90 11.34
N PRO A 41 -9.95 3.99 11.86
CA PRO A 41 -9.42 5.34 11.64
C PRO A 41 -8.05 5.60 12.28
N PHE A 42 -7.63 4.77 13.24
CA PHE A 42 -6.34 4.90 13.94
C PHE A 42 -5.24 4.02 13.36
N VAL A 43 -5.56 2.84 12.80
CA VAL A 43 -4.57 1.94 12.17
C VAL A 43 -4.53 2.05 10.65
N TYR A 44 -5.46 2.79 10.08
CA TYR A 44 -5.57 3.11 8.66
C TYR A 44 -5.91 4.61 8.50
N THR A 45 -6.50 5.00 7.37
CA THR A 45 -6.84 6.39 7.08
C THR A 45 -7.89 6.93 8.08
N PRO A 46 -7.74 8.18 8.57
CA PRO A 46 -6.73 9.17 8.19
C PRO A 46 -5.48 9.21 9.09
N THR A 47 -5.40 8.42 10.17
CA THR A 47 -4.27 8.55 11.13
C THR A 47 -2.97 7.98 10.57
N VAL A 48 -3.04 6.96 9.71
CA VAL A 48 -1.85 6.41 9.05
C VAL A 48 -1.15 7.46 8.17
N ASP A 49 -1.91 8.42 7.64
CA ASP A 49 -1.41 9.56 6.86
C ASP A 49 -0.46 10.40 7.72
N GLU A 50 -0.91 10.83 8.90
CA GLU A 50 -0.10 11.58 9.87
C GLU A 50 1.10 10.75 10.35
N ALA A 51 0.90 9.44 10.55
CA ALA A 51 1.97 8.53 10.94
C ALA A 51 3.07 8.46 9.87
N CYS A 52 2.74 8.42 8.59
CA CYS A 52 3.71 8.44 7.50
C CYS A 52 4.45 9.79 7.41
N GLN A 53 3.79 10.92 7.67
CA GLN A 53 4.47 12.22 7.71
C GLN A 53 5.49 12.30 8.83
N LYS A 54 5.17 11.71 9.99
CA LYS A 54 6.00 11.76 11.20
C LYS A 54 6.81 10.48 11.43
N TYR A 55 6.90 9.59 10.44
CA TYR A 55 7.33 8.20 10.63
C TYR A 55 8.71 8.11 11.29
N GLY A 56 9.68 8.91 10.83
CA GLY A 56 11.01 8.98 11.44
C GLY A 56 10.99 9.44 12.90
N SER A 57 10.20 10.46 13.22
CA SER A 57 10.10 11.01 14.58
C SER A 57 9.38 10.11 15.58
N ILE A 58 8.48 9.24 15.11
CA ILE A 58 7.74 8.29 15.94
C ILE A 58 8.33 6.87 15.92
N PHE A 59 9.39 6.64 15.16
CA PHE A 59 9.97 5.32 14.94
C PHE A 59 10.42 4.68 16.26
N ARG A 60 10.06 3.41 16.46
CA ARG A 60 10.41 2.63 17.67
C ARG A 60 11.03 1.29 17.32
N GLN A 61 10.29 0.47 16.58
CA GLN A 61 10.75 -0.83 16.09
C GLN A 61 10.53 -0.90 14.57
N PRO A 62 11.49 -1.46 13.81
CA PRO A 62 11.32 -1.63 12.38
C PRO A 62 10.20 -2.63 12.07
N GLN A 63 9.32 -2.26 11.15
CA GLN A 63 8.32 -3.15 10.56
C GLN A 63 8.54 -3.20 9.05
N GLY A 64 8.45 -4.40 8.49
CA GLY A 64 8.67 -4.64 7.05
C GLY A 64 10.14 -4.66 6.65
N LEU A 65 10.36 -4.65 5.34
CA LEU A 65 11.67 -4.76 4.72
C LEU A 65 11.93 -3.56 3.81
N TYR A 66 13.12 -2.98 3.92
CA TYR A 66 13.56 -1.87 3.07
C TYR A 66 14.54 -2.38 2.02
N VAL A 67 14.30 -2.03 0.76
CA VAL A 67 15.21 -2.30 -0.36
C VAL A 67 15.59 -0.97 -0.97
N SER A 68 16.86 -0.59 -0.94
CA SER A 68 17.30 0.72 -1.41
C SER A 68 18.16 0.64 -2.67
N LEU A 69 18.47 1.79 -3.27
CA LEU A 69 19.47 1.87 -4.35
C LEU A 69 20.84 1.32 -3.97
N ARG A 70 21.19 1.33 -2.68
CA ARG A 70 22.46 0.78 -2.18
C ARG A 70 22.49 -0.76 -2.19
N ASP A 71 21.32 -1.37 -2.36
CA ASP A 71 21.14 -2.82 -2.36
C ASP A 71 21.07 -3.40 -3.77
N LYS A 72 21.19 -2.55 -4.80
CA LYS A 72 21.25 -2.99 -6.20
C LYS A 72 22.39 -4.00 -6.40
N GLY A 73 22.07 -5.11 -7.06
CA GLY A 73 22.90 -6.30 -7.22
C GLY A 73 22.85 -7.28 -6.04
N ARG A 74 22.13 -6.95 -4.97
CA ARG A 74 22.03 -7.72 -3.72
C ARG A 74 20.61 -7.81 -3.17
N VAL A 75 19.58 -7.49 -3.96
CA VAL A 75 18.18 -7.50 -3.47
C VAL A 75 17.78 -8.87 -2.94
N LEU A 76 18.22 -9.95 -3.60
CA LEU A 76 17.99 -11.32 -3.13
C LEU A 76 18.62 -11.59 -1.74
N GLU A 77 19.77 -10.99 -1.44
CA GLU A 77 20.42 -11.10 -0.13
C GLU A 77 19.59 -10.37 0.95
N VAL A 78 19.07 -9.18 0.63
CA VAL A 78 18.17 -8.44 1.51
C VAL A 78 16.90 -9.24 1.81
N LEU A 79 16.27 -9.81 0.78
CA LEU A 79 15.08 -10.66 0.95
C LEU A 79 15.36 -11.90 1.81
N ARG A 80 16.55 -12.51 1.70
CA ARG A 80 16.93 -13.69 2.50
C ARG A 80 17.01 -13.41 4.00
N ASN A 81 17.21 -12.16 4.40
CA ASN A 81 17.22 -11.74 5.81
C ASN A 81 15.82 -11.73 6.43
N TRP A 82 14.75 -11.76 5.62
CA TRP A 82 13.39 -11.88 6.15
C TRP A 82 13.21 -13.26 6.82
N PRO A 83 12.71 -13.32 8.07
CA PRO A 83 12.69 -14.57 8.84
C PRO A 83 11.65 -15.57 8.35
N GLN A 84 10.56 -15.10 7.74
CA GLN A 84 9.50 -15.96 7.21
C GLN A 84 9.84 -16.41 5.79
N ARG A 85 9.63 -17.70 5.50
CA ARG A 85 9.94 -18.28 4.17
C ARG A 85 8.71 -18.44 3.29
N ASP A 86 7.55 -18.69 3.89
CA ASP A 86 6.30 -18.96 3.18
C ASP A 86 5.48 -17.67 2.99
N ILE A 87 6.05 -16.68 2.30
CA ILE A 87 5.37 -15.42 1.97
C ILE A 87 4.35 -15.65 0.85
N GLN A 88 3.16 -15.12 1.04
CA GLN A 88 2.04 -15.22 0.11
C GLN A 88 1.58 -13.86 -0.40
N VAL A 89 1.70 -12.80 0.41
CA VAL A 89 1.28 -11.45 0.04
C VAL A 89 2.39 -10.46 0.38
N ILE A 90 2.83 -9.71 -0.62
CA ILE A 90 3.71 -8.56 -0.50
C ILE A 90 2.88 -7.32 -0.81
N CYS A 91 2.93 -6.33 0.08
CA CYS A 91 2.47 -4.98 -0.23
C CYS A 91 3.73 -4.12 -0.36
N VAL A 92 3.92 -3.50 -1.53
CA VAL A 92 5.14 -2.74 -1.83
C VAL A 92 4.79 -1.32 -2.27
N THR A 93 5.59 -0.36 -1.80
CA THR A 93 5.52 1.05 -2.20
C THR A 93 6.92 1.62 -2.43
N ASP A 94 7.05 2.67 -3.24
CA ASP A 94 8.24 3.54 -3.27
C ASP A 94 8.00 4.87 -2.52
N GLY A 95 6.82 5.05 -1.91
CA GLY A 95 6.40 6.26 -1.22
C GLY A 95 6.30 7.51 -2.09
N GLY A 96 6.21 7.34 -3.42
CA GLY A 96 6.19 8.44 -4.38
C GLY A 96 4.88 9.21 -4.40
N ARG A 97 3.77 8.59 -3.98
CA ARG A 97 2.45 9.22 -3.87
C ARG A 97 1.67 8.61 -2.70
N ILE A 98 2.11 8.87 -1.47
CA ILE A 98 1.39 8.41 -0.29
C ILE A 98 0.05 9.14 -0.20
N LEU A 99 -1.04 8.43 -0.50
CA LEU A 99 -2.41 8.95 -0.48
C LEU A 99 -2.53 10.28 -1.28
N GLY A 100 -3.06 11.32 -0.64
CA GLY A 100 -3.09 12.70 -1.14
C GLY A 100 -1.95 13.59 -0.64
N LEU A 101 -0.97 13.03 0.09
CA LEU A 101 0.13 13.77 0.73
C LEU A 101 1.35 13.95 -0.18
N GLY A 102 1.45 13.16 -1.24
CA GLY A 102 2.56 13.22 -2.20
C GLY A 102 3.75 12.37 -1.77
N ASP A 103 4.96 12.86 -2.03
CA ASP A 103 6.19 12.11 -1.83
C ASP A 103 6.62 12.10 -0.35
N LEU A 104 6.59 10.94 0.29
CA LEU A 104 7.10 10.73 1.65
C LEU A 104 8.31 9.76 1.71
N GLY A 105 8.84 9.35 0.55
CA GLY A 105 10.02 8.48 0.47
C GLY A 105 9.90 7.21 1.31
N ALA A 106 10.97 6.89 2.04
CA ALA A 106 11.03 5.72 2.91
C ALA A 106 10.01 5.74 4.07
N GLN A 107 9.46 6.91 4.42
CA GLN A 107 8.44 7.01 5.46
C GLN A 107 7.07 6.47 5.02
N GLY A 108 6.91 6.20 3.72
CA GLY A 108 5.74 5.55 3.17
C GLY A 108 5.48 4.13 3.67
N MET A 109 6.43 3.49 4.37
CA MET A 109 6.31 2.14 4.94
C MET A 109 5.06 1.94 5.80
N GLY A 110 4.56 3.00 6.44
CA GLY A 110 3.33 2.94 7.23
C GLY A 110 2.12 2.42 6.44
N ILE A 111 2.07 2.68 5.12
CA ILE A 111 0.98 2.22 4.25
C ILE A 111 1.02 0.70 4.01
N PRO A 112 2.11 0.09 3.50
CA PRO A 112 2.21 -1.36 3.42
C PRO A 112 1.93 -2.10 4.73
N VAL A 113 2.42 -1.57 5.86
CA VAL A 113 2.17 -2.13 7.19
C VAL A 113 0.68 -2.10 7.52
N GLY A 114 0.03 -0.94 7.35
CA GLY A 114 -1.41 -0.78 7.57
C GLY A 114 -2.26 -1.69 6.68
N LYS A 115 -1.96 -1.73 5.36
CA LYS A 115 -2.66 -2.60 4.39
C LYS A 115 -2.58 -4.06 4.81
N LEU A 116 -1.38 -4.57 5.14
CA LEU A 116 -1.20 -5.97 5.52
C LEU A 116 -1.81 -6.32 6.89
N ALA A 117 -1.95 -5.34 7.79
CA ALA A 117 -2.77 -5.51 8.99
C ALA A 117 -4.24 -5.76 8.63
N LEU A 118 -4.78 -5.06 7.62
CA LEU A 118 -6.15 -5.27 7.14
C LEU A 118 -6.32 -6.58 6.36
N TYR A 119 -5.31 -7.05 5.61
CA TYR A 119 -5.32 -8.39 5.01
C TYR A 119 -5.58 -9.48 6.04
N THR A 120 -4.98 -9.35 7.22
CA THR A 120 -5.22 -10.30 8.31
C THR A 120 -6.57 -10.05 8.96
N ALA A 121 -6.82 -8.83 9.42
CA ALA A 121 -7.99 -8.52 10.25
C ALA A 121 -9.32 -8.71 9.49
N LEU A 122 -9.35 -8.37 8.20
CA LEU A 122 -10.55 -8.42 7.36
C LEU A 122 -10.55 -9.61 6.41
N GLY A 123 -9.38 -9.95 5.85
CA GLY A 123 -9.23 -11.04 4.86
C GLY A 123 -8.86 -12.40 5.44
N GLY A 124 -8.50 -12.48 6.74
CA GLY A 124 -8.08 -13.73 7.37
C GLY A 124 -6.75 -14.29 6.85
N VAL A 125 -5.95 -13.48 6.13
CA VAL A 125 -4.61 -13.88 5.68
C VAL A 125 -3.71 -14.02 6.89
N ARG A 126 -2.83 -15.02 6.88
CA ARG A 126 -1.90 -15.24 8.00
C ARG A 126 -0.87 -14.09 8.05
N PRO A 127 -0.65 -13.44 9.20
CA PRO A 127 0.34 -12.38 9.34
C PRO A 127 1.74 -12.80 8.92
N SER A 128 2.15 -14.02 9.28
CA SER A 128 3.46 -14.58 8.93
C SER A 128 3.67 -14.81 7.43
N ALA A 129 2.59 -14.75 6.63
CA ALA A 129 2.62 -14.86 5.17
C ALA A 129 2.57 -13.48 4.47
N CYS A 130 2.53 -12.40 5.25
CA CYS A 130 2.50 -11.02 4.77
C CYS A 130 3.90 -10.39 4.90
N LEU A 131 4.32 -9.63 3.89
CA LEU A 131 5.60 -8.93 3.87
C LEU A 131 5.42 -7.47 3.38
N PRO A 132 5.48 -6.48 4.27
CA PRO A 132 5.48 -5.07 3.87
C PRO A 132 6.86 -4.68 3.34
N ILE A 133 6.91 -4.02 2.19
CA ILE A 133 8.16 -3.59 1.56
C ILE A 133 8.10 -2.11 1.17
N THR A 134 9.21 -1.40 1.40
CA THR A 134 9.45 -0.08 0.83
C THR A 134 10.71 -0.11 -0.04
N ILE A 135 10.56 0.35 -1.29
CA ILE A 135 11.68 0.55 -2.21
C ILE A 135 12.16 1.99 -2.09
N ASP A 136 13.31 2.19 -1.45
CA ASP A 136 13.88 3.51 -1.21
C ASP A 136 14.86 3.91 -2.33
N VAL A 137 14.34 4.71 -3.26
CA VAL A 137 15.12 5.31 -4.34
C VAL A 137 15.46 6.78 -4.08
N GLY A 138 15.32 7.25 -2.83
CA GLY A 138 15.37 8.66 -2.46
C GLY A 138 13.99 9.31 -2.40
N THR A 139 13.96 10.61 -2.14
CA THR A 139 12.73 11.42 -2.09
C THR A 139 12.97 12.80 -2.71
N ASN A 140 11.97 13.33 -3.40
CA ASN A 140 12.00 14.69 -3.91
C ASN A 140 11.49 15.71 -2.89
N ASN A 141 10.99 15.26 -1.74
CA ASN A 141 10.49 16.10 -0.67
C ASN A 141 11.64 16.79 0.08
N GLU A 142 11.78 18.11 -0.12
CA GLU A 142 12.85 18.91 0.52
C GLU A 142 12.74 18.96 2.04
N GLU A 143 11.52 18.91 2.60
CA GLU A 143 11.34 18.92 4.06
C GLU A 143 11.96 17.66 4.66
N LEU A 144 11.70 16.49 4.06
CA LEU A 144 12.28 15.22 4.50
C LEU A 144 13.80 15.14 4.27
N LEU A 145 14.31 15.70 3.17
CA LEU A 145 15.76 15.74 2.95
C LEU A 145 16.50 16.53 4.05
N ASN A 146 15.85 17.57 4.57
CA ASN A 146 16.38 18.43 5.63
C ASN A 146 16.00 17.99 7.06
N ASP A 147 15.06 17.07 7.22
CA ASP A 147 14.62 16.57 8.53
C ASP A 147 15.66 15.61 9.13
N GLU A 148 16.21 15.90 10.30
CA GLU A 148 17.21 15.06 10.98
C GLU A 148 16.71 13.64 11.29
N PHE A 149 15.39 13.44 11.42
CA PHE A 149 14.78 12.15 11.71
C PHE A 149 14.40 11.33 10.47
N TYR A 150 14.59 11.87 9.25
CA TYR A 150 14.30 11.11 8.03
C TYR A 150 15.09 9.81 7.97
N ILE A 151 14.37 8.71 7.76
CA ILE A 151 14.90 7.33 7.83
C ILE A 151 15.42 6.80 6.50
N GLY A 152 15.16 7.48 5.38
CA GLY A 152 15.53 7.02 4.05
C GLY A 152 16.84 7.60 3.54
N LEU A 153 17.15 7.29 2.28
CA LEU A 153 18.28 7.86 1.55
C LEU A 153 18.09 9.37 1.37
N ARG A 154 19.01 10.17 1.92
CA ARG A 154 19.05 11.64 1.77
C ARG A 154 19.57 12.04 0.39
N GLN A 155 18.80 11.71 -0.63
CA GLN A 155 19.05 12.05 -2.03
C GLN A 155 17.72 12.22 -2.76
N LYS A 156 17.75 12.93 -3.90
CA LYS A 156 16.62 12.98 -4.83
C LYS A 156 16.30 11.62 -5.40
N ARG A 157 15.04 11.43 -5.81
CA ARG A 157 14.58 10.17 -6.41
C ARG A 157 15.41 9.83 -7.64
N ALA A 158 15.94 8.60 -7.69
CA ALA A 158 16.44 8.06 -8.94
C ALA A 158 15.29 7.88 -9.93
N THR A 159 15.58 8.14 -11.21
CA THR A 159 14.62 8.02 -12.31
C THR A 159 15.24 7.28 -13.48
N GLY A 160 14.43 6.93 -14.49
CA GLY A 160 14.92 6.28 -15.70
C GLY A 160 15.60 4.94 -15.41
N LYS A 161 16.71 4.67 -16.10
CA LYS A 161 17.36 3.35 -16.10
C LYS A 161 17.70 2.81 -14.71
N GLU A 162 18.23 3.66 -13.82
CA GLU A 162 18.66 3.20 -12.50
C GLU A 162 17.51 2.67 -11.65
N TYR A 163 16.38 3.39 -11.64
CA TYR A 163 15.13 2.97 -10.99
C TYR A 163 14.62 1.65 -11.57
N HIS A 164 14.53 1.56 -12.89
CA HIS A 164 13.97 0.39 -13.56
C HIS A 164 14.79 -0.87 -13.33
N GLU A 165 16.12 -0.77 -13.34
CA GLU A 165 17.01 -1.89 -13.05
C GLU A 165 16.83 -2.42 -11.61
N LEU A 166 16.60 -1.54 -10.62
CA LEU A 166 16.34 -1.96 -9.25
C LEU A 166 14.97 -2.67 -9.13
N ILE A 167 13.92 -2.13 -9.77
CA ILE A 167 12.60 -2.75 -9.77
C ILE A 167 12.64 -4.13 -10.46
N GLU A 168 13.33 -4.24 -11.61
CA GLU A 168 13.47 -5.52 -12.32
C GLU A 168 14.19 -6.56 -11.46
N GLU A 169 15.26 -6.16 -10.78
CA GLU A 169 15.97 -7.01 -9.83
C GLU A 169 15.05 -7.44 -8.67
N PHE A 170 14.30 -6.50 -8.10
CA PHE A 170 13.35 -6.75 -7.02
C PHE A 170 12.28 -7.78 -7.43
N MET A 171 11.61 -7.55 -8.56
CA MET A 171 10.55 -8.45 -9.04
C MET A 171 11.08 -9.86 -9.30
N SER A 172 12.26 -9.94 -9.93
CA SER A 172 12.94 -11.21 -10.20
C SER A 172 13.33 -11.94 -8.90
N ALA A 173 13.89 -11.20 -7.93
CA ALA A 173 14.33 -11.77 -6.66
C ALA A 173 13.14 -12.25 -5.80
N VAL A 174 12.01 -11.55 -5.82
CA VAL A 174 10.77 -11.95 -5.15
C VAL A 174 10.25 -13.28 -5.68
N VAL A 175 10.14 -13.45 -7.00
CA VAL A 175 9.70 -14.72 -7.59
C VAL A 175 10.71 -15.82 -7.36
N GLN A 176 12.02 -15.51 -7.42
CA GLN A 176 13.07 -16.48 -7.17
C GLN A 176 13.00 -17.08 -5.76
N ILE A 177 12.66 -16.27 -4.74
CA ILE A 177 12.67 -16.72 -3.34
C ILE A 177 11.30 -17.21 -2.84
N TYR A 178 10.20 -16.62 -3.31
CA TYR A 178 8.84 -16.92 -2.83
C TYR A 178 7.95 -17.65 -3.86
N GLY A 179 8.43 -17.80 -5.10
CA GLY A 179 7.74 -18.51 -6.18
C GLY A 179 6.72 -17.67 -6.95
N GLU A 180 6.27 -18.19 -8.10
CA GLU A 180 5.38 -17.47 -9.04
C GLU A 180 3.99 -17.14 -8.50
N LYS A 181 3.58 -17.78 -7.40
CA LYS A 181 2.25 -17.61 -6.78
C LYS A 181 2.22 -16.53 -5.70
N VAL A 182 3.35 -15.91 -5.38
CA VAL A 182 3.37 -14.80 -4.42
C VAL A 182 2.59 -13.62 -5.02
N LEU A 183 1.63 -13.09 -4.27
CA LEU A 183 0.89 -11.91 -4.66
C LEU A 183 1.71 -10.67 -4.35
N ILE A 184 1.88 -9.79 -5.33
CA ILE A 184 2.57 -8.51 -5.19
C ILE A 184 1.55 -7.39 -5.44
N GLN A 185 1.14 -6.72 -4.37
CA GLN A 185 0.31 -5.51 -4.43
C GLN A 185 1.23 -4.29 -4.53
N PHE A 186 1.09 -3.54 -5.62
CA PHE A 186 1.65 -2.20 -5.74
C PHE A 186 0.73 -1.18 -5.06
N GLU A 187 1.33 -0.29 -4.27
CA GLU A 187 0.62 0.71 -3.48
C GLU A 187 1.35 2.05 -3.49
N ASP A 188 0.63 3.15 -3.69
CA ASP A 188 1.12 4.53 -3.51
C ASP A 188 2.39 4.88 -4.33
N PHE A 189 2.49 4.30 -5.53
CA PHE A 189 3.48 4.72 -6.54
C PHE A 189 3.03 6.01 -7.23
N ALA A 190 3.98 6.80 -7.74
CA ALA A 190 3.63 7.95 -8.59
C ALA A 190 2.92 7.48 -9.88
N ASN A 191 1.90 8.24 -10.32
CA ASN A 191 1.01 7.87 -11.46
C ASN A 191 1.71 7.17 -12.63
N HIS A 192 2.75 7.78 -13.21
CA HIS A 192 3.44 7.20 -14.37
C HIS A 192 4.04 5.82 -14.06
N ASN A 193 4.73 5.68 -12.92
CA ASN A 193 5.30 4.41 -12.49
C ASN A 193 4.20 3.38 -12.21
N ALA A 194 3.10 3.78 -11.56
CA ALA A 194 2.00 2.87 -11.22
C ALA A 194 1.43 2.16 -12.46
N PHE A 195 1.16 2.91 -13.54
CA PHE A 195 0.68 2.34 -14.81
C PHE A 195 1.73 1.46 -15.48
N ASP A 196 2.96 1.96 -15.63
CA ASP A 196 4.04 1.25 -16.32
C ASP A 196 4.36 -0.10 -15.64
N LEU A 197 4.41 -0.10 -14.30
CA LEU A 197 4.65 -1.29 -13.50
C LEU A 197 3.51 -2.30 -13.65
N LEU A 198 2.26 -1.85 -13.54
CA LEU A 198 1.10 -2.73 -13.68
C LEU A 198 1.04 -3.35 -15.08
N GLU A 199 1.22 -2.56 -16.14
CA GLU A 199 1.20 -3.06 -17.52
C GLU A 199 2.34 -4.06 -17.78
N LYS A 200 3.55 -3.77 -17.27
CA LYS A 200 4.72 -4.62 -17.47
C LYS A 200 4.61 -5.94 -16.74
N TYR A 201 4.26 -5.92 -15.45
CA TYR A 201 4.36 -7.11 -14.59
C TYR A 201 3.08 -7.95 -14.53
N SER A 202 1.91 -7.42 -14.88
CA SER A 202 0.65 -8.21 -14.92
C SER A 202 0.68 -9.39 -15.90
N LYS A 203 1.59 -9.36 -16.88
CA LYS A 203 1.78 -10.43 -17.87
C LYS A 203 2.67 -11.58 -17.38
N SER A 204 3.44 -11.37 -16.31
CA SER A 204 4.50 -12.29 -15.87
C SER A 204 4.46 -12.62 -14.38
N HIS A 205 3.76 -11.84 -13.57
CA HIS A 205 3.69 -11.98 -12.12
C HIS A 205 2.23 -11.92 -11.66
N LEU A 206 1.93 -12.52 -10.50
CA LEU A 206 0.67 -12.28 -9.81
C LEU A 206 0.71 -10.91 -9.13
N VAL A 207 0.35 -9.87 -9.88
CA VAL A 207 0.35 -8.48 -9.41
C VAL A 207 -1.03 -7.85 -9.56
N PHE A 208 -1.29 -6.86 -8.71
CA PHE A 208 -2.30 -5.84 -8.96
C PHE A 208 -1.86 -4.52 -8.31
N ASN A 209 -2.48 -3.43 -8.70
CA ASN A 209 -2.30 -2.13 -8.07
C ASN A 209 -3.61 -1.72 -7.38
N ASP A 210 -3.57 -1.45 -6.07
CA ASP A 210 -4.78 -1.17 -5.28
C ASP A 210 -5.38 0.21 -5.61
N ASP A 211 -4.52 1.21 -5.83
CA ASP A 211 -4.93 2.57 -6.22
C ASP A 211 -5.74 2.59 -7.52
N ILE A 212 -5.33 1.79 -8.52
CA ILE A 212 -5.97 1.69 -9.82
C ILE A 212 -7.14 0.71 -9.76
N GLN A 213 -6.87 -0.55 -9.42
CA GLN A 213 -7.83 -1.66 -9.59
C GLN A 213 -8.72 -1.86 -8.37
N GLY A 214 -8.16 -1.72 -7.15
CA GLY A 214 -8.90 -1.81 -5.89
C GLY A 214 -9.93 -0.68 -5.78
N THR A 215 -9.50 0.57 -6.00
CA THR A 215 -10.39 1.75 -6.02
C THR A 215 -11.47 1.62 -7.08
N ALA A 216 -11.13 1.16 -8.29
CA ALA A 216 -12.12 0.92 -9.34
C ALA A 216 -13.20 -0.07 -8.90
N SER A 217 -12.79 -1.18 -8.27
CA SER A 217 -13.70 -2.23 -7.81
C SER A 217 -14.70 -1.71 -6.76
N VAL A 218 -14.22 -1.03 -5.72
CA VAL A 218 -15.09 -0.54 -4.63
C VAL A 218 -16.05 0.56 -5.11
N VAL A 219 -15.60 1.45 -6.01
CA VAL A 219 -16.47 2.51 -6.57
C VAL A 219 -17.53 1.92 -7.49
N LEU A 220 -17.18 0.97 -8.36
CA LEU A 220 -18.17 0.28 -9.19
C LEU A 220 -19.20 -0.47 -8.32
N ALA A 221 -18.77 -1.12 -7.24
CA ALA A 221 -19.67 -1.76 -6.29
C ALA A 221 -20.67 -0.77 -5.67
N GLY A 222 -20.20 0.42 -5.28
CA GLY A 222 -21.05 1.51 -4.78
C GLY A 222 -22.07 1.99 -5.82
N LEU A 223 -21.65 2.16 -7.08
CA LEU A 223 -22.55 2.53 -8.18
C LEU A 223 -23.63 1.45 -8.40
N LEU A 224 -23.24 0.18 -8.47
CA LEU A 224 -24.18 -0.94 -8.61
C LEU A 224 -25.16 -1.04 -7.43
N ALA A 225 -24.70 -0.78 -6.20
CA ALA A 225 -25.58 -0.73 -5.04
C ALA A 225 -26.57 0.44 -5.12
N SER A 226 -26.11 1.61 -5.59
CA SER A 226 -26.93 2.81 -5.73
C SER A 226 -28.05 2.62 -6.77
N LEU A 227 -27.75 1.96 -7.90
CA LEU A 227 -28.75 1.64 -8.94
C LEU A 227 -29.91 0.78 -8.43
N LYS A 228 -29.71 -0.05 -7.39
CA LYS A 228 -30.82 -0.81 -6.77
C LYS A 228 -31.81 0.08 -6.02
N VAL A 229 -31.39 1.28 -5.62
CA VAL A 229 -32.21 2.26 -4.91
C VAL A 229 -32.83 3.26 -5.87
N VAL A 230 -32.05 3.80 -6.81
CA VAL A 230 -32.50 4.86 -7.73
C VAL A 230 -33.15 4.32 -9.01
N GLY A 231 -32.93 3.04 -9.34
CA GLY A 231 -33.36 2.43 -10.61
C GLY A 231 -32.45 2.78 -11.79
N GLY A 232 -32.74 2.20 -12.95
CA GLY A 232 -31.97 2.40 -14.18
C GLY A 232 -30.75 1.50 -14.33
N THR A 233 -29.97 1.76 -15.37
CA THR A 233 -28.76 0.99 -15.73
C THR A 233 -27.50 1.87 -15.76
N LEU A 234 -26.31 1.25 -15.69
CA LEU A 234 -25.05 1.99 -15.79
C LEU A 234 -24.94 2.74 -17.13
N ALA A 235 -25.51 2.21 -18.20
CA ALA A 235 -25.44 2.80 -19.54
C ALA A 235 -26.27 4.09 -19.70
N GLU A 236 -27.25 4.31 -18.82
CA GLU A 236 -28.13 5.49 -18.87
C GLU A 236 -27.51 6.74 -18.22
N HIS A 237 -26.41 6.57 -17.48
CA HIS A 237 -25.80 7.63 -16.69
C HIS A 237 -24.66 8.32 -17.44
N THR A 238 -24.49 9.62 -17.17
CA THR A 238 -23.34 10.41 -17.59
C THR A 238 -22.38 10.58 -16.41
N TYR A 239 -21.12 10.19 -16.60
CA TYR A 239 -20.10 10.21 -15.55
C TYR A 239 -19.17 11.41 -15.73
N LEU A 240 -18.91 12.12 -14.63
CA LEU A 240 -17.93 13.21 -14.56
C LEU A 240 -16.92 12.91 -13.44
N PHE A 241 -15.63 12.98 -13.76
CA PHE A 241 -14.53 12.71 -12.84
C PHE A 241 -13.78 14.00 -12.51
N LEU A 242 -13.54 14.23 -11.22
CA LEU A 242 -12.61 15.26 -10.75
C LEU A 242 -11.24 14.62 -10.50
N GLY A 243 -10.38 14.67 -11.51
CA GLY A 243 -9.05 14.05 -11.51
C GLY A 243 -8.95 12.88 -12.49
N ALA A 244 -7.82 12.80 -13.21
CA ALA A 244 -7.59 11.83 -14.29
C ALA A 244 -6.29 11.03 -14.07
N GLY A 245 -5.99 10.68 -12.82
CA GLY A 245 -4.86 9.81 -12.44
C GLY A 245 -5.26 8.35 -12.29
N GLU A 246 -4.50 7.61 -11.50
CA GLU A 246 -4.69 6.18 -11.16
C GLU A 246 -6.15 5.82 -10.86
N ALA A 247 -6.74 6.43 -9.83
CA ALA A 247 -8.11 6.13 -9.43
C ALA A 247 -9.13 6.51 -10.52
N GLY A 248 -9.07 7.75 -11.04
CA GLY A 248 -10.07 8.27 -11.98
C GLY A 248 -10.17 7.43 -13.26
N THR A 249 -9.02 7.11 -13.85
CA THR A 249 -8.97 6.30 -15.08
C THR A 249 -9.27 4.83 -14.82
N GLY A 250 -8.80 4.25 -13.71
CA GLY A 250 -9.14 2.88 -13.31
C GLY A 250 -10.64 2.68 -13.10
N ILE A 251 -11.30 3.61 -12.40
CA ILE A 251 -12.75 3.59 -12.19
C ILE A 251 -13.49 3.71 -13.53
N ALA A 252 -13.10 4.66 -14.37
CA ALA A 252 -13.74 4.89 -15.66
C ALA A 252 -13.68 3.65 -16.56
N GLU A 253 -12.51 3.00 -16.64
CA GLU A 253 -12.31 1.78 -17.43
C GLU A 253 -13.16 0.62 -16.90
N LEU A 254 -13.23 0.43 -15.57
CA LEU A 254 -14.01 -0.67 -15.00
C LEU A 254 -15.53 -0.46 -15.17
N ILE A 255 -16.00 0.79 -15.09
CA ILE A 255 -17.39 1.15 -15.43
C ILE A 255 -17.67 0.83 -16.91
N ALA A 256 -16.81 1.28 -17.82
CA ALA A 256 -16.96 1.04 -19.25
C ALA A 256 -16.97 -0.47 -19.58
N LEU A 257 -16.06 -1.24 -18.95
CA LEU A 257 -16.02 -2.70 -19.08
C LEU A 257 -17.33 -3.34 -18.60
N GLN A 258 -17.87 -2.90 -17.47
CA GLN A 258 -19.12 -3.44 -16.93
C GLN A 258 -20.32 -3.11 -17.83
N ILE A 259 -20.40 -1.89 -18.37
CA ILE A 259 -21.40 -1.51 -19.37
C ILE A 259 -21.30 -2.42 -20.59
N SER A 260 -20.09 -2.66 -21.11
CA SER A 260 -19.88 -3.49 -22.30
C SER A 260 -20.36 -4.94 -22.12
N LYS A 261 -20.33 -5.46 -20.88
CA LYS A 261 -20.80 -6.80 -20.55
C LYS A 261 -22.33 -6.88 -20.42
N GLN A 262 -22.98 -5.78 -20.02
CA GLN A 262 -24.44 -5.72 -19.86
C GLN A 262 -25.18 -5.52 -21.18
N VAL A 263 -24.55 -4.86 -22.16
CA VAL A 263 -25.14 -4.60 -23.49
C VAL A 263 -25.06 -5.82 -24.43
N LYS A 264 -24.28 -6.86 -24.10
CA LYS A 264 -24.14 -8.09 -24.92
C LYS A 264 -25.28 -9.11 -24.74
N VAL A 265 -26.52 -8.64 -24.55
CA VAL A 265 -27.73 -9.50 -24.52
C VAL A 265 -28.61 -9.19 -25.71
#